data_AF-A0ABD1UDL7-F1
#
_entry.id   AF-A0ABD1UDL7-F1
#
_cell.length_a   1.000
_cell.length_b   1.000
_cell.length_c   1.000
_cell.angle_alpha   90.00
_cell.angle_beta   90.00
_cell.angle_gamma   90.00
#
_symmetry.space_group_name_H-M   'P 1'
#
loop_
_entity.id
_entity.type
_entity.pdbx_description
1 polymer ?
#
loop_
_entity_poly.entity_id
_entity_poly.type
_entity_poly.pdbx_seq_one_letter_code
_entity_poly.pdbx_strand_id
1 'polypeptide(L)'
;MESKILARSLESDLELIYVAQMCLSWEALHYQYRKVESIINSQNEALFHNCTARDFQTFQVLLERFMEDEKCEGKRYSNFIHKRFSFKTLLQVPDVTERAIVEKFAREEKSESNARRIREERCFINYDRHEAGGESA
;
A
#
# COMPACT_ATOMS: atom_id res chain seq x y z
N MET A 1 -0.11 14.40 -42.51
CA MET A 1 -0.32 15.61 -41.68
C MET A 1 -1.20 15.29 -40.47
N GLU A 2 -2.29 14.54 -40.67
CA GLU A 2 -3.26 14.15 -39.63
C GLU A 2 -2.67 13.35 -38.46
N SER A 3 -1.79 12.38 -38.72
CA SER A 3 -1.13 11.58 -37.67
C SER A 3 -0.35 12.43 -36.63
N LYS A 4 0.28 13.55 -37.06
CA LYS A 4 1.00 14.45 -36.15
C LYS A 4 0.07 15.32 -35.29
N ILE A 5 -1.18 15.49 -35.71
CA ILE A 5 -2.20 16.23 -34.95
C ILE A 5 -2.78 15.30 -33.90
N LEU A 6 -3.13 14.07 -34.29
CA LEU A 6 -3.59 13.03 -33.37
C LEU A 6 -2.57 12.74 -32.27
N ALA A 7 -1.29 12.63 -32.62
CA ALA A 7 -0.23 12.44 -31.64
C ALA A 7 -0.21 13.58 -30.60
N ARG A 8 -0.21 14.83 -31.04
CA ARG A 8 -0.20 16.00 -30.13
C ARG A 8 -1.45 16.08 -29.24
N SER A 9 -2.61 15.73 -29.79
CA SER A 9 -3.86 15.66 -29.00
C SER A 9 -3.72 14.63 -27.88
N LEU A 10 -3.25 13.43 -28.21
CA LEU A 10 -3.06 12.36 -27.24
C LEU A 10 -2.06 12.76 -26.14
N GLU A 11 -0.95 13.41 -26.49
CA GLU A 11 0.00 13.90 -25.48
C GLU A 11 -0.65 14.89 -24.51
N SER A 12 -1.51 15.79 -25.02
CA SER A 12 -2.26 16.73 -24.18
C SER A 12 -3.26 16.02 -23.26
N ASP A 13 -3.93 14.98 -23.75
CA ASP A 13 -4.89 14.21 -22.95
C ASP A 13 -4.18 13.42 -21.85
N LEU A 14 -3.03 12.82 -22.15
CA LEU A 14 -2.20 12.10 -21.17
C LEU A 14 -1.67 13.03 -20.09
N GLU A 15 -1.28 14.25 -20.48
CA GLU A 15 -0.88 15.30 -19.57
C GLU A 15 -2.03 15.72 -18.64
N LEU A 16 -3.23 15.91 -19.20
CA LEU A 16 -4.43 16.22 -18.41
C LEU A 16 -4.74 15.12 -17.39
N ILE A 17 -4.68 13.85 -17.81
CA ILE A 17 -4.92 12.70 -16.93
C ILE A 17 -3.88 12.66 -15.79
N TYR A 18 -2.62 12.94 -16.09
CA TYR A 18 -1.56 13.00 -15.09
C TYR A 18 -1.84 14.09 -14.04
N VAL A 19 -2.09 15.33 -14.48
CA VAL A 19 -2.39 16.45 -13.57
C VAL A 19 -3.64 16.17 -12.75
N ALA A 20 -4.71 15.66 -13.38
CA ALA A 20 -5.94 15.30 -12.69
C ALA A 20 -5.69 14.23 -11.60
N GLN A 21 -4.88 13.21 -11.90
CA GLN A 21 -4.52 12.19 -10.92
C GLN A 21 -3.75 12.80 -9.74
N MET A 22 -2.76 13.66 -10.00
CA MET A 22 -2.00 14.34 -8.95
C MET A 22 -2.90 15.17 -8.03
N CYS A 23 -3.83 15.95 -8.61
CA CYS A 23 -4.79 16.74 -7.85
C CYS A 23 -5.72 15.86 -6.98
N LEU A 24 -6.25 14.77 -7.53
CA LEU A 24 -7.10 13.85 -6.79
C LEU A 24 -6.35 13.18 -5.63
N SER A 25 -5.09 12.80 -5.86
CA SER A 25 -4.24 12.21 -4.83
C SER A 25 -3.91 13.20 -3.73
N TRP A 26 -3.69 14.47 -4.07
CA TRP A 26 -3.52 15.53 -3.07
C TRP A 26 -4.79 15.72 -2.22
N GLU A 27 -5.96 15.82 -2.85
CA GLU A 27 -7.23 16.01 -2.15
C GLU A 27 -7.52 14.82 -1.21
N ALA A 28 -7.29 13.59 -1.69
CA ALA A 28 -7.44 12.40 -0.88
C ALA A 28 -6.46 12.37 0.30
N LEU A 29 -5.20 12.77 0.10
CA LEU A 29 -4.19 12.84 1.15
C LEU A 29 -4.58 13.84 2.23
N HIS A 30 -5.00 15.04 1.81
CA HIS A 30 -5.47 16.08 2.70
C HIS A 30 -6.72 15.65 3.48
N TYR A 31 -7.65 14.95 2.83
CA TYR A 31 -8.82 14.37 3.50
C TYR A 31 -8.42 13.36 4.59
N GLN A 32 -7.51 12.41 4.28
CA GLN A 32 -7.05 11.42 5.26
C GLN A 32 -6.30 12.10 6.42
N TYR A 33 -5.47 13.12 6.15
CA TYR A 33 -4.78 13.90 7.17
C TYR A 33 -5.75 14.51 8.19
N ARG A 34 -6.80 15.23 7.72
CA ARG A 34 -7.80 15.82 8.62
C ARG A 34 -8.55 14.79 9.45
N LYS A 35 -8.76 13.60 8.88
CA LYS A 35 -9.40 12.48 9.59
C LYS A 35 -8.50 11.93 10.69
N VAL A 36 -7.22 11.74 10.42
CA VAL A 36 -6.21 11.33 11.41
C VAL A 36 -6.13 12.35 12.55
N GLU A 37 -6.04 13.63 12.20
CA GLU A 37 -5.99 14.74 13.17
C GLU A 37 -7.21 14.71 14.11
N SER A 38 -8.41 14.50 13.57
CA SER A 38 -9.63 14.36 14.38
C SER A 38 -9.58 13.17 15.34
N ILE A 39 -8.93 12.07 14.96
CA ILE A 39 -8.88 10.82 15.76
C ILE A 39 -7.84 10.92 16.87
N ILE A 40 -6.67 11.49 16.57
CA ILE A 40 -5.61 11.75 17.57
C ILE A 40 -6.17 12.62 18.70
N ASN A 41 -6.95 13.65 18.36
CA ASN A 41 -7.61 14.52 19.34
C ASN A 41 -8.65 13.79 20.23
N SER A 42 -9.06 12.56 19.88
CA SER A 42 -10.08 11.76 20.58
C SER A 42 -9.53 10.60 21.44
N GLN A 43 -8.21 10.55 21.70
CA GLN A 43 -7.51 9.54 22.54
C GLN A 43 -7.42 8.10 21.98
N ASN A 44 -7.74 7.85 20.70
CA ASN A 44 -7.55 6.54 20.03
C ASN A 44 -6.23 6.46 19.23
N GLU A 45 -5.21 7.17 19.69
CA GLU A 45 -4.00 7.48 18.95
C GLU A 45 -3.11 6.25 18.66
N ALA A 46 -2.85 5.40 19.66
CA ALA A 46 -1.88 4.30 19.56
C ALA A 46 -2.29 3.20 18.56
N LEU A 47 -3.59 2.91 18.44
CA LEU A 47 -4.11 1.89 17.52
C LEU A 47 -4.10 2.37 16.07
N PHE A 48 -4.34 3.66 15.86
CA PHE A 48 -4.42 4.26 14.53
C PHE A 48 -3.04 4.43 13.89
N HIS A 49 -2.02 4.76 14.68
CA HIS A 49 -0.66 4.99 14.21
C HIS A 49 -0.03 3.75 13.57
N ASN A 50 -0.10 2.58 14.21
CA ASN A 50 0.65 1.41 13.74
C ASN A 50 0.14 0.85 12.40
N CYS A 51 -1.18 0.74 12.22
CA CYS A 51 -1.75 0.19 11.00
C CYS A 51 -1.72 1.18 9.82
N THR A 52 -1.83 2.48 10.10
CA THR A 52 -1.85 3.51 9.06
C THR A 52 -0.44 3.90 8.61
N ALA A 53 0.53 3.96 9.53
CA ALA A 53 1.88 4.41 9.22
C ALA A 53 2.57 3.56 8.14
N ARG A 54 2.37 2.24 8.15
CA ARG A 54 2.99 1.34 7.16
C ARG A 54 2.53 1.63 5.73
N ASP A 55 1.23 1.83 5.53
CA ASP A 55 0.68 2.05 4.20
C ASP A 55 1.05 3.45 3.68
N PHE A 56 1.04 4.44 4.56
CA PHE A 56 1.47 5.80 4.22
C PHE A 56 2.96 5.89 3.97
N GLN A 57 3.78 5.11 4.68
CA GLN A 57 5.20 4.98 4.38
C GLN A 57 5.42 4.39 2.98
N THR A 58 4.66 3.37 2.60
CA THR A 58 4.75 2.79 1.26
C THR A 58 4.34 3.80 0.19
N PHE A 59 3.24 4.54 0.42
CA PHE A 59 2.80 5.62 -0.46
C PHE A 59 3.86 6.71 -0.60
N GLN A 60 4.46 7.16 0.51
CA GLN A 60 5.50 8.18 0.54
C GLN A 60 6.72 7.74 -0.28
N VAL A 61 7.24 6.52 -0.07
CA VAL A 61 8.40 6.01 -0.81
C VAL A 61 8.11 5.92 -2.32
N LEU A 62 6.91 5.49 -2.70
CA LEU A 62 6.51 5.44 -4.12
C LEU A 62 6.42 6.85 -4.72
N LEU A 63 5.88 7.81 -3.99
CA LEU A 63 5.78 9.21 -4.42
C LEU A 63 7.16 9.86 -4.56
N GLU A 64 8.03 9.70 -3.57
CA GLU A 64 9.39 10.24 -3.59
C GLU A 64 10.19 9.69 -4.76
N ARG A 65 10.21 8.36 -4.94
CA ARG A 65 10.86 7.70 -6.08
C ARG A 65 10.31 8.20 -7.42
N PHE A 66 8.99 8.35 -7.51
CA PHE A 66 8.37 8.87 -8.71
C PHE A 66 8.82 10.30 -9.04
N MET A 67 8.88 11.19 -8.04
CA MET A 67 9.34 12.57 -8.23
C MET A 67 10.84 12.68 -8.53
N GLU A 68 11.65 11.77 -8.02
CA GLU A 68 13.07 11.67 -8.38
C GLU A 68 13.23 11.30 -9.85
N ASP A 69 12.51 10.28 -10.31
CA ASP A 69 12.52 9.83 -11.70
C ASP A 69 11.98 10.91 -12.67
N GLU A 70 10.97 11.68 -12.26
CA GLU A 70 10.38 12.76 -13.07
C GLU A 70 11.40 13.85 -13.44
N LYS A 71 12.37 14.13 -12.57
CA LYS A 71 13.43 15.13 -12.84
C LYS A 71 14.47 14.65 -13.84
N CYS A 72 14.59 13.34 -14.04
CA CYS A 72 15.59 12.71 -14.90
C CYS A 72 15.03 12.28 -16.25
N GLU A 73 13.74 11.98 -16.34
CA GLU A 73 13.12 11.37 -17.51
C GLU A 73 12.20 12.34 -18.29
N GLY A 74 12.58 12.66 -19.53
CA GLY A 74 11.84 13.38 -20.57
C GLY A 74 10.44 13.94 -20.26
N LYS A 75 9.39 13.39 -20.90
CA LYS A 75 8.02 13.88 -20.76
C LYS A 75 7.34 13.23 -19.55
N ARG A 76 6.97 14.03 -18.54
CA ARG A 76 6.37 13.59 -17.27
C ARG A 76 5.20 12.62 -17.40
N TYR A 77 4.25 12.85 -18.31
CA TYR A 77 3.12 11.94 -18.50
C TYR A 77 3.55 10.53 -18.96
N SER A 78 4.66 10.43 -19.70
CA SER A 78 5.17 9.13 -20.18
C SER A 78 5.75 8.32 -19.02
N ASN A 79 6.50 8.97 -18.14
CA ASN A 79 6.99 8.35 -16.91
C ASN A 79 5.81 7.92 -16.03
N PHE A 80 4.81 8.80 -15.85
CA PHE A 80 3.60 8.49 -15.11
C PHE A 80 2.88 7.23 -15.61
N ILE A 81 2.65 7.10 -16.92
CA ILE A 81 1.97 5.92 -17.50
C ILE A 81 2.80 4.65 -17.25
N HIS A 82 4.11 4.72 -17.50
CA HIS A 82 5.01 3.58 -17.34
C HIS A 82 5.06 3.13 -15.87
N LYS A 83 5.21 4.07 -14.95
CA LYS A 83 5.27 3.77 -13.51
C LYS A 83 3.93 3.31 -12.98
N ARG A 84 2.80 3.83 -13.45
CA ARG A 84 1.46 3.35 -13.07
C ARG A 84 1.19 1.93 -13.57
N PHE A 85 1.77 1.55 -14.70
CA PHE A 85 1.71 0.16 -15.19
C PHE A 85 2.50 -0.79 -14.27
N SER A 86 3.70 -0.38 -13.84
CA SER A 86 4.56 -1.16 -12.94
C SER A 86 4.08 -1.17 -11.48
N PHE A 87 3.57 -0.03 -11.01
CA PHE A 87 3.12 0.21 -9.65
C PHE A 87 1.68 0.70 -9.69
N LYS A 88 0.72 -0.23 -9.65
CA LYS A 88 -0.71 0.07 -9.73
C LYS A 88 -1.20 1.01 -8.61
N THR A 89 -0.49 1.04 -7.49
CA THR A 89 -0.77 1.88 -6.32
C THR A 89 -0.11 3.25 -6.39
N LEU A 90 0.62 3.57 -7.46
CA LEU A 90 1.23 4.89 -7.62
C LEU A 90 0.15 5.97 -7.58
N LEU A 91 0.36 6.98 -6.72
CA LEU A 91 -0.59 8.04 -6.43
C LEU A 91 -1.94 7.56 -5.85
N GLN A 92 -2.08 6.30 -5.42
CA GLN A 92 -3.26 5.86 -4.67
C GLN A 92 -3.04 6.07 -3.19
N VAL A 93 -3.76 7.04 -2.62
CA VAL A 93 -3.71 7.31 -1.18
C VAL A 93 -4.36 6.14 -0.43
N PRO A 94 -3.70 5.56 0.60
CA PRO A 94 -4.30 4.51 1.40
C PRO A 94 -5.55 5.01 2.12
N ASP A 95 -6.60 4.18 2.16
CA ASP A 95 -7.81 4.54 2.90
C ASP A 95 -7.62 4.30 4.40
N VAL A 96 -7.88 5.35 5.19
CA VAL A 96 -7.80 5.32 6.65
C VAL A 96 -9.19 5.46 7.23
N THR A 97 -9.98 4.40 7.13
CA THR A 97 -11.28 4.33 7.78
C THR A 97 -11.19 3.49 9.05
N GLU A 98 -11.82 3.94 10.13
CA GLU A 98 -11.88 3.20 11.40
C GLU A 98 -12.31 1.74 11.18
N ARG A 99 -13.31 1.52 10.32
CA ARG A 99 -13.73 0.19 9.88
C ARG A 99 -12.61 -0.60 9.18
N ALA A 100 -11.84 0.03 8.31
CA ALA A 100 -10.72 -0.60 7.62
C ALA A 100 -9.58 -0.98 8.59
N ILE A 101 -9.38 -0.18 9.63
CA ILE A 101 -8.41 -0.46 10.70
C ILE A 101 -8.88 -1.65 11.54
N VAL A 102 -10.15 -1.65 11.99
CA VAL A 102 -10.75 -2.77 12.73
C VAL A 102 -10.69 -4.07 11.92
N GLU A 103 -10.97 -4.00 10.61
CA GLU A 103 -10.86 -5.17 9.72
C GLU A 103 -9.41 -5.65 9.57
N LYS A 104 -8.43 -4.74 9.47
CA LYS A 104 -7.00 -5.10 9.38
C LYS A 104 -6.53 -5.78 10.66
N PHE A 105 -6.87 -5.22 11.83
CA PHE A 105 -6.57 -5.85 13.12
C PHE A 105 -7.18 -7.25 13.22
N ALA A 106 -8.46 -7.41 12.85
CA ALA A 106 -9.13 -8.71 12.87
C ALA A 106 -8.48 -9.73 11.92
N ARG A 107 -7.86 -9.29 10.82
CA ARG A 107 -7.09 -10.16 9.91
C ARG A 107 -5.73 -10.52 10.48
N GLU A 108 -5.02 -9.56 11.07
CA GLU A 108 -3.70 -9.77 11.68
C GLU A 108 -3.78 -10.72 12.88
N GLU A 109 -4.74 -10.52 13.79
CA GLU A 109 -4.96 -11.39 14.94
C GLU A 109 -5.30 -12.84 14.53
N LYS A 110 -6.11 -13.01 13.49
CA LYS A 110 -6.40 -14.33 12.91
C LYS A 110 -5.17 -14.98 12.31
N SER A 111 -4.32 -14.20 11.63
CA SER A 111 -3.08 -14.71 11.03
C SER A 111 -2.07 -15.15 12.10
N GLU A 112 -1.99 -14.42 13.21
CA GLU A 112 -1.11 -14.75 14.33
C GLU A 112 -1.63 -15.97 15.10
N SER A 113 -2.95 -16.04 15.35
CA SER A 113 -3.59 -17.23 15.90
C SER A 113 -3.36 -18.47 15.02
N ASN A 114 -3.51 -18.33 13.70
CA ASN A 114 -3.26 -19.43 12.77
C ASN A 114 -1.78 -19.84 12.76
N ALA A 115 -0.86 -18.87 12.85
CA ALA A 115 0.57 -19.14 12.96
C ALA A 115 0.96 -19.84 14.28
N ARG A 116 0.33 -19.48 15.41
CA ARG A 116 0.49 -20.22 16.68
C ARG A 116 -0.02 -21.64 16.56
N ARG A 117 -1.21 -21.82 16.00
CA ARG A 117 -1.80 -23.15 15.78
C ARG A 117 -0.90 -24.03 14.91
N ILE A 118 -0.35 -23.49 13.82
CA ILE A 118 0.61 -24.21 12.97
C ILE A 118 1.91 -24.54 13.71
N ARG A 119 2.40 -23.66 14.59
CA ARG A 119 3.59 -23.95 15.43
C ARG A 119 3.30 -25.04 16.46
N GLU A 120 2.14 -25.01 17.10
CA GLU A 120 1.70 -25.99 18.09
C GLU A 120 1.46 -27.36 17.43
N GLU A 121 0.78 -27.41 16.28
CA GLU A 121 0.60 -28.63 15.47
C GLU A 121 1.96 -29.18 15.00
N ARG A 122 2.90 -28.31 14.61
CA ARG A 122 4.28 -28.73 14.24
C ARG A 122 5.09 -29.20 15.44
N CYS A 123 4.78 -28.73 16.65
CA CYS A 123 5.39 -29.21 17.89
C CYS A 123 4.82 -30.60 18.27
N PHE A 124 3.51 -30.79 18.10
CA PHE A 124 2.82 -32.07 18.29
C PHE A 124 3.37 -33.15 17.35
N ILE A 125 3.51 -32.86 16.05
CA ILE A 125 4.03 -33.82 15.05
C ILE A 125 5.51 -34.18 15.33
N ASN A 126 6.30 -33.26 15.88
CA ASN A 126 7.70 -33.54 16.22
C ASN A 126 7.84 -34.37 17.51
N TYR A 127 6.87 -34.28 18.44
CA TYR A 127 6.82 -35.14 19.63
C TYR A 127 6.52 -36.60 19.27
N ASP A 128 5.56 -36.86 18.38
CA ASP A 128 5.22 -38.22 17.94
C ASP A 128 6.37 -38.92 17.17
N ARG A 129 7.26 -38.15 16.52
CA ARG A 129 8.44 -38.71 15.83
C ARG A 129 9.55 -39.14 16.81
N HIS A 130 9.59 -38.57 18.01
CA HIS A 130 10.61 -38.90 19.01
C HIS A 130 10.24 -40.13 19.86
N GLU A 131 8.97 -40.54 19.88
CA GLU A 131 8.52 -41.80 20.49
C GLU A 131 8.57 -43.00 19.54
N ALA A 132 8.55 -42.79 18.21
CA ALA A 132 8.67 -43.89 17.23
C ALA A 132 10.12 -44.31 16.90
N GLY A 133 11.13 -43.70 17.53
CA GLY A 133 12.56 -43.99 17.32
C GLY A 133 13.20 -44.88 18.40
N GLY A 134 12.41 -45.36 19.36
CA GLY A 134 12.90 -46.18 20.47
C GLY A 134 12.58 -47.66 20.29
N GLU A 135 13.15 -48.34 19.29
CA GLU A 135 13.25 -49.79 19.35
C GLU A 135 14.41 -50.35 18.51
N SER A 136 15.28 -51.10 19.21
CA SER A 136 16.37 -51.98 18.72
C SER A 136 17.61 -51.27 18.17
N ALA A 137 18.85 -51.54 18.60
CA ALA A 137 19.45 -52.73 19.23
C ALA A 137 20.62 -52.34 20.14
#